data_AF-A0A924VNL9-F1
#
_entry.id   AF-A0A924VNL9-F1
#
_cell.length_a   1.000
_cell.length_b   1.000
_cell.length_c   1.000
_cell.angle_alpha   90.00
_cell.angle_beta   90.00
_cell.angle_gamma   90.00
#
_symmetry.space_group_name_H-M   'P 1'
#
loop_
_entity.id
_entity.type
_entity.pdbx_description
1 polymer ?
#
loop_
_entity_poly.entity_id
_entity_poly.type
_entity_poly.pdbx_seq_one_letter_code
_entity_poly.pdbx_strand_id
1 'polypeptide(L)'
;ICGAISAYNSERAEPGPRNLAMLISKGLTLKGFTIPSYQQYAPEFFREITPLVTSGAFVFDETVIDGVENAFDAWQRLMHGGNIGKMLVRVTEDRSAADTERAGSPARS
;
A
#
# COMPACT_ATOMS: atom_id res chain seq x y z
N ILE A 1 -20.93 -3.36 -18.68
CA ILE A 1 -21.57 -4.65 -18.31
C ILE A 1 -22.94 -4.70 -18.95
N CYS A 2 -23.26 -5.77 -19.66
CA CYS A 2 -24.57 -6.05 -20.25
C CYS A 2 -24.85 -7.56 -20.15
N GLY A 3 -26.10 -7.98 -20.39
CA GLY A 3 -26.46 -9.40 -20.39
C GLY A 3 -26.88 -9.99 -19.03
N ALA A 4 -27.00 -9.21 -17.96
CA ALA A 4 -27.41 -9.72 -16.63
C ALA A 4 -28.81 -10.36 -16.60
N ILE A 5 -29.63 -10.15 -17.63
CA ILE A 5 -30.94 -10.82 -17.80
C ILE A 5 -30.78 -12.34 -17.95
N SER A 6 -29.66 -12.83 -18.50
CA SER A 6 -29.42 -14.27 -18.68
C SER A 6 -29.38 -15.03 -17.35
N ALA A 7 -29.13 -14.35 -16.24
CA ALA A 7 -29.03 -14.94 -14.90
C ALA A 7 -30.35 -14.91 -14.10
N TYR A 8 -31.44 -14.35 -14.64
CA TYR A 8 -32.70 -14.16 -13.89
C TYR A 8 -33.36 -15.48 -13.47
N ASN A 9 -33.24 -16.51 -14.32
CA ASN A 9 -33.85 -17.81 -14.11
C ASN A 9 -32.81 -18.87 -13.69
N SER A 10 -31.58 -18.48 -13.35
CA SER A 10 -30.55 -19.44 -12.95
C SER A 10 -30.97 -20.11 -11.64
N GLU A 11 -31.17 -21.44 -11.67
CA GLU A 11 -31.51 -22.26 -10.49
C GLU A 11 -30.33 -22.41 -9.52
N ARG A 12 -29.11 -22.05 -9.97
CA ARG A 12 -27.88 -22.08 -9.19
C ARG A 12 -27.22 -20.72 -9.20
N ALA A 13 -26.45 -20.43 -8.15
CA ALA A 13 -25.68 -19.21 -8.10
C ALA A 13 -24.64 -19.18 -9.23
N GLU A 14 -24.68 -18.12 -10.05
CA GLU A 14 -23.67 -17.88 -11.07
C GLU A 14 -22.27 -17.71 -10.44
N PRO A 15 -21.20 -18.20 -11.09
CA PRO A 15 -19.84 -17.93 -10.66
C PRO A 15 -19.55 -16.43 -10.59
N GLY A 16 -18.89 -16.00 -9.51
CA GLY A 16 -18.46 -14.61 -9.30
C GLY A 16 -19.27 -13.85 -8.26
N PRO A 17 -19.00 -12.54 -8.09
CA PRO A 17 -19.70 -11.72 -7.09
C PRO A 17 -21.19 -11.58 -7.41
N ARG A 18 -22.04 -12.00 -6.48
CA ARG A 18 -23.51 -11.99 -6.64
C ARG A 18 -24.11 -10.59 -6.85
N ASN A 19 -23.34 -9.55 -6.57
CA ASN A 19 -23.77 -8.15 -6.62
C ASN A 19 -23.34 -7.40 -7.89
N LEU A 20 -22.79 -8.06 -8.92
CA LEU A 20 -22.37 -7.38 -10.15
C LEU A 20 -23.53 -6.71 -10.91
N ALA A 21 -24.77 -7.20 -10.78
CA ALA A 21 -25.95 -6.53 -11.34
C ALA A 21 -26.15 -5.11 -10.78
N MET A 22 -25.63 -4.82 -9.58
CA MET A 22 -25.65 -3.46 -9.02
C MET A 22 -24.90 -2.46 -9.90
N LEU A 23 -23.85 -2.88 -10.61
CA LEU A 23 -23.09 -2.01 -11.51
C LEU A 23 -23.97 -1.45 -12.63
N ILE A 24 -24.94 -2.23 -13.12
CA ILE A 24 -25.92 -1.76 -14.11
C ILE A 24 -26.95 -0.85 -13.43
N SER A 25 -27.61 -1.35 -12.37
CA SER A 25 -28.73 -0.64 -11.74
C SER A 25 -28.35 0.73 -11.16
N LYS A 26 -27.09 0.88 -10.76
CA LYS A 26 -26.54 2.12 -10.17
C LYS A 26 -25.65 2.90 -11.14
N GLY A 27 -25.50 2.45 -12.39
CA GLY A 27 -24.65 3.11 -13.39
C GLY A 27 -23.19 3.26 -12.98
N LEU A 28 -22.61 2.24 -12.34
CA LEU A 28 -21.25 2.29 -11.79
C LEU A 28 -20.19 1.91 -12.83
N THR A 29 -19.01 2.52 -12.70
CA THR A 29 -17.82 2.18 -13.48
C THR A 29 -16.93 1.23 -12.69
N LEU A 30 -16.66 0.04 -13.24
CA LEU A 30 -15.64 -0.88 -12.73
C LEU A 30 -14.42 -0.83 -13.65
N LYS A 31 -13.28 -0.35 -13.13
CA LYS A 31 -12.02 -0.22 -13.88
C LYS A 31 -10.86 -0.74 -13.04
N GLY A 32 -10.17 -1.76 -13.54
CA GLY A 32 -8.89 -2.19 -12.98
C GLY A 32 -7.79 -1.16 -13.29
N PHE A 33 -6.80 -1.07 -12.40
CA PHE A 33 -5.61 -0.23 -12.62
C PHE A 33 -4.36 -0.96 -12.11
N THR A 34 -3.21 -0.63 -12.69
CA THR A 34 -1.91 -1.10 -12.23
C THR A 34 -0.92 0.06 -12.30
N ILE A 35 0.02 0.15 -11.36
CA ILE A 35 1.02 1.23 -11.34
C ILE A 35 1.79 1.37 -12.67
N PRO A 36 2.19 0.28 -13.37
CA PRO A 36 2.86 0.39 -14.67
C PRO A 36 2.08 1.21 -15.71
N SER A 37 0.74 1.16 -15.70
CA SER A 37 -0.10 1.93 -16.64
C SER A 37 -0.10 3.45 -16.39
N TYR A 38 0.47 3.90 -15.28
CA TYR A 38 0.44 5.27 -14.79
C TYR A 38 1.83 5.82 -14.45
N GLN A 39 2.91 5.12 -14.81
CA GLN A 39 4.29 5.54 -14.52
C GLN A 39 4.64 6.91 -15.09
N GLN A 40 3.98 7.35 -16.16
CA GLN A 40 4.13 8.68 -16.74
C GLN A 40 3.81 9.81 -15.75
N TYR A 41 3.03 9.55 -14.70
CA TYR A 41 2.68 10.55 -13.67
C TYR A 41 3.64 10.53 -12.47
N ALA A 42 4.65 9.66 -12.45
CA ALA A 42 5.58 9.56 -11.34
C ALA A 42 6.32 10.88 -11.05
N PRO A 43 6.82 11.64 -12.05
CA PRO A 43 7.49 12.92 -11.80
C PRO A 43 6.58 13.94 -11.10
N GLU A 44 5.33 14.07 -11.55
CA GLU A 44 4.33 14.95 -10.95
C GLU A 44 3.97 14.50 -9.53
N PHE A 45 3.76 13.20 -9.34
CA PHE A 45 3.47 12.63 -8.03
C PHE A 45 4.59 12.95 -7.03
N PHE A 46 5.86 12.74 -7.40
CA PHE A 46 6.99 13.03 -6.51
C PHE A 46 7.12 14.52 -6.21
N ARG A 47 6.86 15.39 -7.19
CA ARG A 47 6.87 16.85 -6.98
C ARG A 47 5.83 17.28 -5.93
N GLU A 48 4.67 16.63 -5.89
CA GLU A 48 3.59 16.97 -4.97
C GLU A 48 3.72 16.31 -3.60
N ILE A 49 4.08 15.02 -3.54
CA ILE A 49 4.09 14.27 -2.28
C ILE A 49 5.34 14.53 -1.46
N THR A 50 6.50 14.76 -2.09
CA THR A 50 7.78 14.90 -1.37
C THR A 50 7.74 16.03 -0.34
N PRO A 51 7.29 17.26 -0.68
CA PRO A 51 7.21 18.34 0.31
C PRO A 51 6.28 18.02 1.49
N LEU A 52 5.19 17.29 1.25
CA LEU A 52 4.23 16.91 2.29
C LEU A 52 4.83 15.89 3.26
N VAL A 53 5.60 14.92 2.73
CA VAL A 53 6.32 13.94 3.54
C VAL A 53 7.45 14.61 4.32
N THR A 54 8.27 15.44 3.68
CA THR A 54 9.41 16.09 4.35
C THR A 54 8.98 17.14 5.38
N SER A 55 7.83 17.78 5.19
CA SER A 55 7.27 18.72 6.18
C SER A 55 6.53 18.04 7.33
N GLY A 56 6.28 16.73 7.25
CA GLY A 56 5.48 15.99 8.22
C GLY A 56 3.97 16.21 8.10
N ALA A 57 3.50 16.94 7.08
CA ALA A 57 2.08 17.13 6.80
C ALA A 57 1.39 15.86 6.29
N PHE A 58 2.18 14.93 5.72
CA PHE A 58 1.71 13.61 5.31
C PHE A 58 2.15 12.56 6.33
N VAL A 59 1.21 12.11 7.17
CA VAL A 59 1.43 11.07 8.20
C VAL A 59 0.94 9.73 7.67
N PHE A 60 1.75 8.69 7.85
CA PHE A 60 1.42 7.33 7.47
C PHE A 60 1.90 6.36 8.56
N ASP A 61 1.14 5.29 8.77
CA ASP A 61 1.50 4.23 9.70
C ASP A 61 2.38 3.19 9.02
N GLU A 62 3.30 2.62 9.79
CA GLU A 62 4.12 1.49 9.38
C GLU A 62 4.18 0.44 10.49
N THR A 63 4.20 -0.81 10.10
CA THR A 63 4.53 -1.94 10.95
C THR A 63 5.91 -2.44 10.53
N VAL A 64 6.92 -2.25 11.38
CA VAL A 64 8.30 -2.63 11.08
C VAL A 64 8.70 -3.87 11.88
N ILE A 65 9.22 -4.88 11.18
CA ILE A 65 9.79 -6.10 11.76
C ILE A 65 11.29 -6.07 11.51
N ASP A 66 12.10 -6.19 12.55
CA ASP A 66 13.55 -6.22 12.41
C ASP A 66 14.05 -7.64 12.06
N GLY A 67 15.08 -7.71 11.22
CA GLY A 67 15.71 -8.96 10.80
C GLY A 67 15.08 -9.54 9.53
N VAL A 68 15.92 -9.79 8.51
CA VAL A 68 15.49 -10.43 7.26
C VAL A 68 15.03 -11.86 7.46
N GLU A 69 15.57 -12.54 8.47
CA GLU A 69 15.17 -13.85 8.94
C GLU A 69 13.68 -13.91 9.31
N ASN A 70 13.09 -12.78 9.73
CA ASN A 70 11.69 -12.66 10.09
C ASN A 70 10.78 -12.29 8.90
N ALA A 71 11.32 -12.23 7.67
CA ALA A 71 10.55 -11.80 6.50
C ALA A 71 9.35 -12.70 6.19
N PHE A 72 9.50 -14.02 6.37
CA PHE A 72 8.39 -14.95 6.14
C PHE A 72 7.27 -14.76 7.17
N ASP A 73 7.60 -14.56 8.43
CA ASP A 73 6.63 -14.29 9.49
C ASP A 73 5.94 -12.93 9.28
N ALA A 74 6.69 -11.91 8.86
CA ALA A 74 6.14 -10.60 8.49
C ALA A 74 5.14 -10.72 7.32
N TRP A 75 5.47 -11.52 6.30
CA TRP A 75 4.57 -11.81 5.19
C TRP A 75 3.32 -12.56 5.65
N GLN A 76 3.45 -13.58 6.50
CA GLN A 76 2.30 -14.27 7.07
C GLN A 76 1.39 -13.30 7.82
N ARG A 77 1.96 -12.42 8.67
CA ARG A 77 1.19 -11.40 9.38
C ARG A 77 0.45 -10.46 8.42
N LEU A 78 1.10 -10.01 7.35
CA LEU A 78 0.48 -9.18 6.31
C LEU A 78 -0.74 -9.88 5.68
N MET A 79 -0.62 -11.17 5.34
CA MET A 79 -1.72 -11.95 4.73
C MET A 79 -2.91 -12.18 5.67
N HIS A 80 -2.68 -12.15 6.99
CA HIS A 80 -3.72 -12.26 8.01
C HIS A 80 -4.23 -10.89 8.52
N GLY A 81 -3.77 -9.78 7.93
CA GLY A 81 -4.17 -8.42 8.33
C GLY A 81 -3.58 -7.95 9.66
N GLY A 82 -2.42 -8.47 10.05
CA GLY A 82 -1.77 -8.15 11.33
C GLY A 82 -0.93 -6.86 11.35
N ASN A 83 -0.88 -6.10 10.25
CA ASN A 83 -0.17 -4.81 10.15
C ASN A 83 -1.13 -3.62 10.24
N ILE A 84 -0.68 -2.57 10.89
CA ILE A 84 -1.23 -1.22 10.74
C ILE A 84 -0.35 -0.49 9.72
N GLY A 85 -0.96 -0.01 8.65
CA GLY A 85 -0.25 0.69 7.57
C GLY A 85 0.73 -0.22 6.80
N LYS A 86 1.88 0.31 6.38
CA LYS A 86 2.82 -0.43 5.52
C LYS A 86 3.63 -1.46 6.33
N MET A 87 3.62 -2.73 5.91
CA MET A 87 4.51 -3.75 6.47
C MET A 87 5.92 -3.59 5.90
N LEU A 88 6.92 -3.49 6.77
CA LEU A 88 8.34 -3.38 6.42
C LEU A 88 9.17 -4.42 7.17
N VAL A 89 10.21 -4.91 6.53
CA VAL A 89 11.25 -5.74 7.16
C VAL A 89 12.56 -4.95 7.14
N ARG A 90 13.11 -4.64 8.30
CA ARG A 90 14.38 -3.93 8.43
C ARG A 90 15.53 -4.93 8.36
N VAL A 91 16.33 -4.82 7.30
CA VAL A 91 17.44 -5.77 7.02
C VAL A 91 18.74 -5.37 7.73
N THR A 92 18.95 -4.08 7.97
CA THR A 92 20.10 -3.53 8.71
C THR A 92 19.65 -2.31 9.49
N GLU A 93 20.32 -2.01 10.61
CA GLU A 93 20.15 -0.70 11.25
C GLU A 93 20.55 0.42 10.28
N ASP A 94 19.80 1.52 10.36
CA ASP A 94 19.99 2.67 9.50
C ASP A 94 21.25 3.42 9.98
N ARG A 95 22.36 3.23 9.28
CA ARG A 95 23.65 3.86 9.63
C ARG A 95 23.62 5.40 9.52
N SER A 96 22.54 5.98 8.98
CA SER A 96 22.33 7.42 8.86
C SER A 96 22.05 8.14 10.20
N ALA A 97 21.49 7.45 11.19
CA ALA A 97 21.29 8.02 12.53
C ALA A 97 22.61 8.11 13.33
N ALA A 98 23.51 7.15 13.15
CA ALA A 98 24.79 7.09 13.85
C ALA A 98 25.80 8.18 13.42
N ASP A 99 25.74 8.64 12.17
CA ASP A 99 26.60 9.72 11.68
C ASP A 99 26.17 11.11 12.20
N THR A 100 24.89 11.29 12.54
CA THR A 100 24.40 12.56 13.13
C THR A 100 24.85 12.73 14.58
N GLU A 101 24.95 11.65 15.36
CA GLU A 101 25.43 11.69 16.75
C GLU A 101 26.96 11.90 16.85
N ARG A 102 27.73 11.40 15.88
CA ARG A 102 29.20 11.59 15.83
C ARG A 102 29.64 12.99 15.40
N ALA A 103 28.78 13.74 14.70
CA ALA A 103 29.05 15.12 14.31
C ALA A 103 28.81 16.15 15.43
N GLY A 104 28.24 15.72 16.58
CA GLY A 104 27.77 16.60 17.66
C GLY A 104 28.63 16.68 18.92
N SER A 105 29.85 16.13 18.97
CA SER A 105 30.72 16.25 20.15
C SER A 105 31.67 17.45 20.03
N PRO A 106 31.42 18.60 20.68
CA PRO A 106 32.40 19.66 20.76
C PRO A 106 33.53 19.23 21.70
N ALA A 107 34.77 19.49 21.28
CA ALA A 107 35.95 19.36 22.12
C ALA A 107 35.73 20.09 23.45
N ARG A 108 35.75 19.35 24.56
CA ARG A 108 35.93 19.96 25.88
C ARG A 108 37.42 20.26 26.04
N SER A 109 37.69 21.55 26.21
CA SER A 109 38.92 22.16 26.71
C SER A 109 39.32 21.63 28.08
#